data_AF-A0A4Q6BBP4-F1
#
_entry.id   AF-A0A4Q6BBP4-F1
#
_cell.length_a   1.000
_cell.length_b   1.000
_cell.length_c   1.000
_cell.angle_alpha   90.00
_cell.angle_beta   90.00
_cell.angle_gamma   90.00
#
_symmetry.space_group_name_H-M   'P 1'
#
loop_
_entity.id
_entity.type
_entity.pdbx_description
1 polymer ?
#
loop_
_entity_poly.entity_id
_entity_poly.type
_entity_poly.pdbx_seq_one_letter_code
_entity_poly.pdbx_strand_id
1 'polypeptide(L)'
;GKLGGQAQVPEAAGIWRDLTDNVNLLANNLTAQVRNIADVTTSVAKGDLSKKITVDAKGEVLELKNTVNTMVDQLNSFAAEVTRVAKEVGTEGKLGGQADVKGVSGTWKDLTDNVNFMASNLTTQVRGIVRVVTAVANGDLSQKLVVDAKGEIAALAETINFMIDTLSTFGDQVTNMAREVGIEGKLGGQARVPGASGLWRDLTDNVNAMATNLTNQVRSIADVATAVTKGDLTRSVAVEASGEMASLKDNINEMIRNLKEQTLKNAEQDWLKTNLARFSRMLQGERDLTTVSNLIMSELAPLVNAQYGVFYVAKREENETVLELAASYGAEKRGELKPSFNLREGLVGQAAADKRPILLKNAPGDFIRIGAGLGHSAPANVN
;
A
#
# COMPACT_ATOMS: atom_id res chain seq x y z
N GLY A 1 83.67 -8.74 19.79
CA GLY A 1 85.01 -9.35 19.66
C GLY A 1 84.94 -10.54 18.73
N LYS A 2 86.01 -10.84 17.99
CA LYS A 2 86.07 -12.08 17.19
C LYS A 2 86.29 -13.27 18.13
N LEU A 3 85.41 -14.26 18.11
CA LEU A 3 85.58 -15.54 18.83
C LEU A 3 86.61 -16.41 18.08
N GLY A 4 87.48 -17.12 18.81
CA GLY A 4 88.42 -18.10 18.25
C GLY A 4 89.92 -17.82 18.46
N GLY A 5 90.32 -17.15 19.55
CA GLY A 5 91.74 -17.03 19.90
C GLY A 5 92.33 -18.37 20.32
N GLN A 6 93.53 -18.68 19.85
CA GLN A 6 94.27 -19.89 20.21
C GLN A 6 95.51 -19.51 21.05
N ALA A 7 95.81 -20.33 22.05
CA ALA A 7 97.05 -20.22 22.81
C ALA A 7 98.22 -20.72 21.95
N GLN A 8 99.21 -19.87 21.74
CA GLN A 8 100.51 -20.24 21.19
C GLN A 8 101.57 -20.10 22.28
N VAL A 9 102.14 -21.22 22.69
CA VAL A 9 103.24 -21.27 23.67
C VAL A 9 104.50 -21.71 22.93
N PRO A 10 105.44 -20.79 22.63
CA PRO A 10 106.72 -21.14 22.02
C PRO A 10 107.46 -22.17 22.87
N GLU A 11 108.07 -23.17 22.23
CA GLU A 11 108.88 -24.21 22.88
C GLU A 11 108.14 -25.16 23.84
N ALA A 12 106.80 -25.21 23.82
CA ALA A 12 106.04 -26.17 24.62
C ALA A 12 106.32 -27.63 24.19
N ALA A 13 106.82 -28.45 25.12
CA ALA A 13 107.11 -29.86 24.91
C ALA A 13 106.49 -30.73 26.03
N GLY A 14 106.18 -31.99 25.70
CA GLY A 14 105.54 -32.94 26.63
C GLY A 14 104.17 -32.43 27.11
N ILE A 15 103.94 -32.50 28.43
CA ILE A 15 102.66 -32.17 29.08
C ILE A 15 102.18 -30.74 28.74
N TRP A 16 103.07 -29.78 28.54
CA TRP A 16 102.70 -28.40 28.20
C TRP A 16 102.14 -28.25 26.79
N ARG A 17 102.63 -29.06 25.84
CA ARG A 17 102.06 -29.13 24.49
C ARG A 17 100.69 -29.77 24.54
N ASP A 18 100.57 -30.91 25.22
CA ASP A 18 99.31 -31.63 25.36
C ASP A 18 98.24 -30.78 26.06
N LEU A 19 98.62 -29.98 27.07
CA LEU A 19 97.73 -29.02 27.72
C LEU A 19 97.30 -27.89 26.78
N THR A 20 98.25 -27.33 26.02
CA THR A 20 97.97 -26.25 25.04
C THR A 20 97.02 -26.75 23.94
N ASP A 21 97.22 -27.97 23.45
CA ASP A 21 96.37 -28.60 22.44
C ASP A 21 94.96 -28.86 23.00
N ASN A 22 94.85 -29.35 24.23
CA ASN A 22 93.56 -29.53 24.91
C ASN A 22 92.81 -28.21 25.14
N VAL A 23 93.52 -27.15 25.56
CA VAL A 23 92.93 -25.81 25.74
C VAL A 23 92.47 -25.24 24.39
N ASN A 24 93.28 -25.39 23.34
CA ASN A 24 92.90 -24.97 22.00
C ASN A 24 91.70 -25.75 21.46
N LEU A 25 91.61 -27.05 21.74
CA LEU A 25 90.46 -27.89 21.39
C LEU A 25 89.18 -27.44 22.13
N LEU A 26 89.28 -27.15 23.42
CA LEU A 26 88.16 -26.59 24.21
C LEU A 26 87.73 -25.22 23.68
N ALA A 27 88.68 -24.32 23.40
CA ALA A 27 88.41 -22.99 22.86
C ALA A 27 87.77 -23.05 21.47
N ASN A 28 88.22 -23.96 20.60
CA ASN A 28 87.63 -24.19 19.28
C ASN A 28 86.19 -24.72 19.40
N ASN A 29 85.94 -25.70 20.28
CA ASN A 29 84.61 -26.25 20.52
C ASN A 29 83.63 -25.20 21.07
N LEU A 30 84.06 -24.43 22.08
CA LEU A 30 83.23 -23.36 22.64
C LEU A 30 82.99 -22.23 21.63
N THR A 31 84.00 -21.88 20.83
CA THR A 31 83.86 -20.90 19.74
C THR A 31 82.84 -21.34 18.70
N ALA A 32 82.86 -22.62 18.29
CA ALA A 32 81.90 -23.17 17.36
C ALA A 32 80.47 -23.16 17.94
N GLN A 33 80.32 -23.55 19.21
CA GLN A 33 79.05 -23.50 19.95
C GLN A 33 78.46 -22.10 19.99
N VAL A 34 79.22 -21.12 20.49
CA VAL A 34 78.73 -19.74 20.62
C VAL A 34 78.45 -19.11 19.26
N ARG A 35 79.26 -19.39 18.22
CA ARG A 35 79.02 -18.89 16.87
C ARG A 35 77.71 -19.42 16.30
N ASN A 36 77.42 -20.71 16.47
CA ASN A 36 76.17 -21.29 15.98
C ASN A 36 74.94 -20.76 16.74
N ILE A 37 75.04 -20.56 18.06
CA ILE A 37 73.99 -19.90 18.85
C ILE A 37 73.75 -18.48 18.35
N ALA A 38 74.81 -17.72 18.08
CA ALA A 38 74.71 -16.37 17.54
C ALA A 38 74.04 -16.36 16.15
N ASP A 39 74.38 -17.31 15.28
CA ASP A 39 73.78 -17.44 13.95
C ASP A 39 72.28 -17.75 14.04
N VAL A 40 71.88 -18.69 14.91
CA VAL A 40 70.47 -19.08 15.09
C VAL A 40 69.67 -17.93 15.70
N THR A 41 70.17 -17.31 16.76
CA THR A 41 69.49 -16.14 17.37
C THR A 41 69.40 -14.95 16.41
N THR A 42 70.42 -14.74 15.55
CA THR A 42 70.36 -13.74 14.47
C THR A 42 69.29 -14.08 13.43
N SER A 43 69.14 -15.35 13.06
CA SER A 43 68.06 -15.82 12.17
C SER A 43 66.69 -15.60 12.80
N VAL A 44 66.50 -15.96 14.08
CA VAL A 44 65.24 -15.74 14.82
C VAL A 44 64.89 -14.26 14.88
N ALA A 45 65.86 -13.39 15.15
CA ALA A 45 65.66 -11.94 15.14
C ALA A 45 65.26 -11.39 13.76
N LYS A 46 65.61 -12.08 12.67
CA LYS A 46 65.19 -11.77 11.30
C LYS A 46 63.87 -12.45 10.90
N GLY A 47 63.23 -13.20 11.80
CA GLY A 47 61.99 -13.93 11.54
C GLY A 47 62.17 -15.29 10.87
N ASP A 48 63.41 -15.78 10.71
CA ASP A 48 63.70 -17.12 10.19
C ASP A 48 63.73 -18.14 11.35
N LEU A 49 62.60 -18.81 11.54
CA LEU A 49 62.41 -19.82 12.59
C LEU A 49 62.74 -21.26 12.13
N SER A 50 63.33 -21.41 10.93
CA SER A 50 63.67 -22.72 10.37
C SER A 50 64.98 -23.29 10.92
N LYS A 51 65.84 -22.44 11.50
CA LYS A 51 67.17 -22.83 11.98
C LYS A 51 67.17 -23.24 13.44
N LYS A 52 67.95 -24.28 13.76
CA LYS A 52 68.21 -24.76 15.11
C LYS A 52 69.69 -24.83 15.41
N ILE A 53 70.03 -24.78 16.69
CA ILE A 53 71.39 -25.04 17.16
C ILE A 53 71.64 -26.54 17.02
N THR A 54 72.60 -26.92 16.20
CA THR A 54 72.90 -28.32 15.88
C THR A 54 74.19 -28.81 16.52
N VAL A 55 75.11 -27.92 16.87
CA VAL A 55 76.45 -28.32 17.35
C VAL A 55 76.37 -29.11 18.65
N ASP A 56 77.32 -30.02 18.85
CA ASP A 56 77.43 -30.81 20.06
C ASP A 56 77.85 -29.93 21.25
N ALA A 57 77.09 -30.04 22.34
CA ALA A 57 77.30 -29.29 23.56
C ALA A 57 77.12 -30.19 24.78
N LYS A 58 77.79 -29.85 25.88
CA LYS A 58 77.68 -30.52 27.18
C LYS A 58 77.59 -29.48 28.29
N GLY A 59 77.09 -29.88 29.46
CA GLY A 59 76.94 -28.98 30.61
C GLY A 59 76.02 -27.80 30.30
N GLU A 60 76.36 -26.61 30.80
CA GLU A 60 75.56 -25.39 30.67
C GLU A 60 75.29 -24.98 29.20
N VAL A 61 76.22 -25.27 28.29
CA VAL A 61 76.03 -24.96 26.86
C VAL A 61 74.96 -25.86 26.23
N LEU A 62 74.82 -27.10 26.72
CA LEU A 62 73.73 -27.99 26.28
C LEU A 62 72.38 -27.48 26.79
N GLU A 63 72.32 -27.00 28.03
CA GLU A 63 71.11 -26.39 28.60
C GLU A 63 70.70 -25.13 27.82
N LEU A 64 71.67 -24.27 27.48
CA LEU A 64 71.45 -23.10 26.63
C LEU A 64 70.95 -23.48 25.23
N LYS A 65 71.60 -24.48 24.59
CA LYS A 65 71.16 -25.03 23.30
C LYS A 65 69.70 -25.50 23.36
N ASN A 66 69.35 -26.27 24.38
CA ASN A 66 68.00 -26.80 24.54
C ASN A 66 66.98 -25.69 24.80
N THR A 67 67.32 -24.70 25.62
CA THR A 67 66.46 -23.55 25.93
C THR A 67 66.18 -22.73 24.66
N VAL A 68 67.22 -22.39 23.89
CA VAL A 68 67.06 -21.62 22.65
C VAL A 68 66.30 -22.43 21.60
N ASN A 69 66.60 -23.72 21.42
CA ASN A 69 65.86 -24.56 20.47
C ASN A 69 64.38 -24.69 20.87
N THR A 70 64.07 -24.81 22.16
CA THR A 70 62.68 -24.84 22.66
C THR A 70 61.96 -23.52 22.39
N MET A 71 62.63 -22.38 22.58
CA MET A 71 62.10 -21.06 22.21
C MET A 71 61.79 -20.96 20.72
N VAL A 72 62.70 -21.44 19.85
CA VAL A 72 62.48 -21.48 18.40
C VAL A 72 61.28 -22.33 18.05
N ASP A 73 61.13 -23.50 18.69
CA ASP A 73 60.00 -24.40 18.46
C ASP A 73 58.66 -23.76 18.86
N GLN A 74 58.60 -23.09 20.01
CA GLN A 74 57.41 -22.38 20.47
C GLN A 74 57.04 -21.22 19.54
N LEU A 75 58.03 -20.43 19.11
CA LEU A 75 57.84 -19.34 18.14
C LEU A 75 57.31 -19.86 16.81
N ASN A 76 57.89 -20.94 16.30
CA ASN A 76 57.49 -21.51 15.01
C ASN A 76 56.07 -22.08 15.08
N SER A 77 55.73 -22.80 16.16
CA SER A 77 54.38 -23.30 16.39
C SER A 77 53.37 -22.17 16.52
N PHE A 78 53.69 -21.10 17.25
CA PHE A 78 52.81 -19.94 17.40
C PHE A 78 52.58 -19.24 16.05
N ALA A 79 53.64 -18.97 15.29
CA ALA A 79 53.54 -18.32 13.98
C ALA A 79 52.69 -19.12 12.99
N ALA A 80 52.88 -20.45 12.94
CA ALA A 80 52.07 -21.34 12.12
C ALA A 80 50.59 -21.27 12.52
N GLU A 81 50.32 -21.28 13.83
CA GLU A 81 48.97 -21.34 14.36
C GLU A 81 48.20 -20.02 14.19
N VAL A 82 48.85 -18.88 14.43
CA VAL A 82 48.27 -17.56 14.14
C VAL A 82 47.97 -17.41 12.65
N THR A 83 48.87 -17.86 11.78
CA THR A 83 48.66 -17.83 10.33
C THR A 83 47.46 -18.68 9.93
N ARG A 84 47.32 -19.88 10.52
CA ARG A 84 46.19 -20.78 10.28
C ARG A 84 44.86 -20.15 10.72
N VAL A 85 44.78 -19.65 11.95
CA VAL A 85 43.55 -19.04 12.49
C VAL A 85 43.16 -17.79 11.71
N ALA A 86 44.13 -16.93 11.37
CA ALA A 86 43.88 -15.76 10.54
C ALA A 86 43.31 -16.14 9.16
N LYS A 87 43.84 -17.21 8.54
CA LYS A 87 43.33 -17.72 7.27
C LYS A 87 41.92 -18.29 7.41
N GLU A 88 41.69 -19.14 8.41
CA GLU A 88 40.40 -19.81 8.61
C GLU A 88 39.28 -18.83 8.95
N VAL A 89 39.49 -17.99 9.98
CA VAL A 89 38.45 -17.09 10.48
C VAL A 89 38.36 -15.83 9.61
N GLY A 90 39.50 -15.28 9.17
CA GLY A 90 39.55 -14.02 8.44
C GLY A 90 39.34 -14.13 6.94
N THR A 91 39.80 -15.21 6.29
CA THR A 91 39.75 -15.33 4.82
C THR A 91 38.79 -16.41 4.35
N GLU A 92 38.83 -17.61 4.95
CA GLU A 92 38.00 -18.75 4.52
C GLU A 92 36.58 -18.70 5.12
N GLY A 93 36.33 -17.82 6.11
CA GLY A 93 35.04 -17.70 6.79
C GLY A 93 34.68 -18.94 7.63
N LYS A 94 35.65 -19.80 7.95
CA LYS A 94 35.48 -20.94 8.86
C LYS A 94 35.48 -20.46 10.31
N LEU A 95 34.29 -20.06 10.75
CA LEU A 95 34.09 -19.50 12.08
C LEU A 95 34.27 -20.59 13.16
N GLY A 96 34.95 -20.24 14.25
CA GLY A 96 35.22 -21.12 15.40
C GLY A 96 36.63 -21.70 15.45
N GLY A 97 37.50 -21.38 14.48
CA GLY A 97 38.92 -21.72 14.55
C GLY A 97 39.61 -21.04 15.73
N GLN A 98 40.35 -21.81 16.53
CA GLN A 98 41.14 -21.33 17.66
C GLN A 98 42.57 -21.87 17.57
N ALA A 99 43.51 -21.05 18.03
CA ALA A 99 44.92 -21.37 18.14
C ALA A 99 45.17 -22.32 19.32
N ASP A 100 45.79 -23.47 19.04
CA ASP A 100 46.32 -24.39 20.04
C ASP A 100 47.85 -24.50 19.90
N VAL A 101 48.58 -23.85 20.81
CA VAL A 101 50.05 -23.87 20.84
C VAL A 101 50.50 -24.64 22.08
N LYS A 102 51.10 -25.82 21.87
CA LYS A 102 51.48 -26.71 22.97
C LYS A 102 52.68 -26.16 23.76
N GLY A 103 52.61 -26.30 25.08
CA GLY A 103 53.74 -25.99 25.97
C GLY A 103 54.04 -24.50 26.13
N VAL A 104 53.12 -23.61 25.74
CA VAL A 104 53.25 -22.17 25.97
C VAL A 104 52.85 -21.79 27.40
N SER A 105 53.56 -20.84 27.96
CA SER A 105 53.29 -20.25 29.28
C SER A 105 53.69 -18.77 29.29
N GLY A 106 53.26 -18.04 30.32
CA GLY A 106 53.50 -16.60 30.42
C GLY A 106 52.97 -15.84 29.20
N THR A 107 53.75 -14.90 28.67
CA THR A 107 53.35 -14.05 27.55
C THR A 107 52.91 -14.82 26.31
N TRP A 108 53.49 -15.99 26.04
CA TRP A 108 53.08 -16.81 24.89
C TRP A 108 51.66 -17.33 25.02
N LYS A 109 51.28 -17.75 26.23
CA LYS A 109 49.92 -18.16 26.54
C LYS A 109 48.96 -16.97 26.41
N ASP A 110 49.34 -15.82 26.96
CA ASP A 110 48.51 -14.61 26.89
C ASP A 110 48.25 -14.18 25.44
N LEU A 111 49.25 -14.27 24.56
CA LEU A 111 49.09 -13.97 23.14
C LEU A 111 48.18 -14.98 22.43
N THR A 112 48.33 -16.28 22.70
CA THR A 112 47.43 -17.32 22.17
C THR A 112 46.00 -17.09 22.64
N ASP A 113 45.80 -16.80 23.92
CA ASP A 113 44.49 -16.55 24.52
C ASP A 113 43.84 -15.27 23.94
N ASN A 114 44.62 -14.22 23.67
CA ASN A 114 44.14 -13.01 23.00
C ASN A 114 43.71 -13.25 21.54
N VAL A 115 44.47 -14.02 20.76
CA VAL A 115 44.08 -14.41 19.39
C VAL A 115 42.78 -15.22 19.41
N ASN A 116 42.66 -16.15 20.37
CA ASN A 116 41.45 -16.95 20.57
C ASN A 116 40.24 -16.12 20.97
N PHE A 117 40.43 -15.14 21.84
CA PHE A 117 39.38 -14.22 22.24
C PHE A 117 38.88 -13.39 21.05
N MET A 118 39.79 -12.85 20.24
CA MET A 118 39.44 -12.12 19.01
C MET A 118 38.68 -13.01 18.02
N ALA A 119 39.19 -14.22 17.74
CA ALA A 119 38.55 -15.17 16.83
C ALA A 119 37.16 -15.60 17.31
N SER A 120 36.98 -15.80 18.62
CA SER A 120 35.72 -16.18 19.23
C SER A 120 34.69 -15.03 19.18
N ASN A 121 35.12 -13.79 19.45
CA ASN A 121 34.26 -12.61 19.33
C ASN A 121 33.77 -12.42 17.89
N LEU A 122 34.68 -12.45 16.90
CA LEU A 122 34.31 -12.34 15.49
C LEU A 122 33.37 -13.48 15.07
N THR A 123 33.65 -14.71 15.50
CA THR A 123 32.78 -15.87 15.24
C THR A 123 31.38 -15.65 15.79
N THR A 124 31.26 -15.20 17.03
CA THR A 124 29.97 -14.99 17.69
C THR A 124 29.19 -13.87 17.02
N GLN A 125 29.86 -12.75 16.71
CA GLN A 125 29.26 -11.59 16.04
C GLN A 125 28.73 -11.96 14.65
N VAL A 126 29.56 -12.58 13.81
CA VAL A 126 29.17 -12.96 12.44
C VAL A 126 28.05 -14.01 12.45
N ARG A 127 28.11 -15.03 13.32
CA ARG A 127 27.02 -16.00 13.46
C ARG A 127 25.72 -15.36 13.93
N GLY A 128 25.80 -14.40 14.86
CA GLY A 128 24.64 -13.62 15.31
C GLY A 128 23.97 -12.88 14.17
N ILE A 129 24.76 -12.18 13.34
CA ILE A 129 24.28 -11.49 12.14
C ILE A 129 23.61 -12.47 11.19
N VAL A 130 24.27 -13.59 10.85
CA VAL A 130 23.71 -14.61 9.94
C VAL A 130 22.37 -15.13 10.46
N ARG A 131 22.25 -15.42 11.76
CA ARG A 131 20.99 -15.91 12.34
C ARG A 131 19.86 -14.90 12.16
N VAL A 132 20.11 -13.64 12.50
CA VAL A 132 19.08 -12.59 12.45
C VAL A 132 18.70 -12.25 11.01
N VAL A 133 19.67 -12.11 10.10
CA VAL A 133 19.40 -11.88 8.68
C VAL A 133 18.61 -13.04 8.07
N THR A 134 18.92 -14.28 8.47
CA THR A 134 18.14 -15.46 8.05
C THR A 134 16.71 -15.42 8.58
N ALA A 135 16.52 -15.03 9.85
CA ALA A 135 15.19 -14.87 10.44
C ALA A 135 14.37 -13.81 9.68
N VAL A 136 14.96 -12.64 9.42
CA VAL A 136 14.36 -11.55 8.65
C VAL A 136 13.98 -12.01 7.23
N ALA A 137 14.86 -12.76 6.55
CA ALA A 137 14.57 -13.31 5.23
C ALA A 137 13.39 -14.30 5.24
N ASN A 138 13.18 -15.01 6.35
CA ASN A 138 12.04 -15.90 6.55
C ASN A 138 10.79 -15.18 7.09
N GLY A 139 10.82 -13.85 7.22
CA GLY A 139 9.71 -13.04 7.73
C GLY A 139 9.58 -12.98 9.25
N ASP A 140 10.51 -13.55 10.00
CA ASP A 140 10.57 -13.42 11.46
C ASP A 140 11.30 -12.13 11.85
N LEU A 141 10.53 -11.07 12.10
CA LEU A 141 11.02 -9.75 12.50
C LEU A 141 11.03 -9.56 14.02
N SER A 142 10.69 -10.62 14.79
CA SER A 142 10.72 -10.58 16.25
C SER A 142 12.15 -10.72 16.82
N GLN A 143 13.06 -11.28 16.03
CA GLN A 143 14.44 -11.52 16.45
C GLN A 143 15.30 -10.27 16.26
N LYS A 144 16.03 -9.90 17.32
CA LYS A 144 17.00 -8.81 17.31
C LYS A 144 18.44 -9.33 17.36
N LEU A 145 19.34 -8.56 16.77
CA LEU A 145 20.77 -8.77 16.89
C LEU A 145 21.27 -8.24 18.22
N VAL A 146 21.57 -9.17 19.13
CA VAL A 146 22.22 -8.89 20.41
C VAL A 146 23.68 -9.28 20.28
N VAL A 147 24.56 -8.27 20.29
CA VAL A 147 26.01 -8.47 20.31
C VAL A 147 26.61 -7.66 21.44
N ASP A 148 27.45 -8.29 22.25
CA ASP A 148 28.31 -7.59 23.21
C ASP A 148 29.56 -7.11 22.46
N ALA A 149 29.41 -5.99 21.76
CA ALA A 149 30.46 -5.42 20.94
C ALA A 149 30.51 -3.90 21.13
N LYS A 150 31.66 -3.31 20.82
CA LYS A 150 31.89 -1.86 20.86
C LYS A 150 32.33 -1.37 19.49
N GLY A 151 32.22 -0.07 19.25
CA GLY A 151 32.65 0.56 18.00
C GLY A 151 31.77 0.15 16.83
N GLU A 152 32.39 -0.16 15.69
CA GLU A 152 31.69 -0.38 14.42
C GLU A 152 30.71 -1.55 14.44
N ILE A 153 31.01 -2.62 15.17
CA ILE A 153 30.11 -3.78 15.28
C ILE A 153 28.84 -3.42 16.07
N ALA A 154 28.94 -2.56 17.07
CA ALA A 154 27.77 -2.06 17.80
C ALA A 154 26.90 -1.18 16.89
N ALA A 155 27.51 -0.25 16.16
CA ALA A 155 26.81 0.60 15.21
C ALA A 155 26.13 -0.21 14.09
N LEU A 156 26.78 -1.26 13.60
CA LEU A 156 26.19 -2.20 12.64
C LEU A 156 24.98 -2.91 13.25
N ALA A 157 25.09 -3.38 14.49
CA ALA A 157 23.98 -4.06 15.16
C ALA A 157 22.78 -3.14 15.40
N GLU A 158 23.02 -1.88 15.81
CA GLU A 158 21.98 -0.86 15.92
C GLU A 158 21.31 -0.60 14.56
N THR A 159 22.08 -0.49 13.49
CA THR A 159 21.57 -0.28 12.13
C THR A 159 20.69 -1.44 11.67
N ILE A 160 21.13 -2.68 11.90
CA ILE A 160 20.35 -3.89 11.59
C ILE A 160 19.06 -3.92 12.43
N ASN A 161 19.15 -3.64 13.73
CA ASN A 161 17.99 -3.64 14.61
C ASN A 161 16.96 -2.56 14.21
N PHE A 162 17.42 -1.36 13.84
CA PHE A 162 16.58 -0.29 13.33
C PHE A 162 15.88 -0.68 12.02
N MET A 163 16.59 -1.34 11.10
CA MET A 163 15.99 -1.89 9.88
C MET A 163 14.88 -2.89 10.22
N ILE A 164 15.11 -3.79 11.18
CA ILE A 164 14.12 -4.77 11.63
C ILE A 164 12.90 -4.08 12.24
N ASP A 165 13.08 -3.04 13.06
CA ASP A 165 11.96 -2.27 13.63
C ASP A 165 11.13 -1.59 12.54
N THR A 166 11.79 -1.00 11.55
CA THR A 166 11.13 -0.34 10.42
C THR A 166 10.33 -1.35 9.59
N LEU A 167 10.92 -2.50 9.28
CA LEU A 167 10.26 -3.59 8.57
C LEU A 167 9.06 -4.15 9.35
N SER A 168 9.21 -4.37 10.65
CA SER A 168 8.14 -4.90 11.50
C SER A 168 6.98 -3.92 11.55
N THR A 169 7.27 -2.64 11.79
CA THR A 169 6.26 -1.59 11.81
C THR A 169 5.54 -1.50 10.47
N PHE A 170 6.27 -1.51 9.35
CA PHE A 170 5.67 -1.49 8.02
C PHE A 170 4.77 -2.71 7.78
N GLY A 171 5.22 -3.91 8.15
CA GLY A 171 4.43 -5.14 8.04
C GLY A 171 3.12 -5.07 8.85
N ASP A 172 3.19 -4.55 10.07
CA ASP A 172 2.01 -4.32 10.91
C ASP A 172 1.05 -3.31 10.28
N GLN A 173 1.57 -2.18 9.76
CA GLN A 173 0.75 -1.16 9.11
C GLN A 173 0.03 -1.71 7.88
N VAL A 174 0.72 -2.46 7.01
CA VAL A 174 0.13 -3.06 5.81
C VAL A 174 -0.92 -4.11 6.20
N THR A 175 -0.64 -4.94 7.21
CA THR A 175 -1.58 -5.96 7.69
C THR A 175 -2.86 -5.33 8.25
N ASN A 176 -2.71 -4.26 9.04
CA ASN A 176 -3.85 -3.53 9.59
C ASN A 176 -4.66 -2.85 8.48
N MET A 177 -3.99 -2.22 7.51
CA MET A 177 -4.66 -1.60 6.36
C MET A 177 -5.47 -2.62 5.55
N ALA A 178 -4.88 -3.78 5.26
CA ALA A 178 -5.56 -4.86 4.55
C ALA A 178 -6.79 -5.35 5.30
N ARG A 179 -6.71 -5.43 6.64
CA ARG A 179 -7.86 -5.80 7.48
C ARG A 179 -8.94 -4.72 7.50
N GLU A 180 -8.58 -3.47 7.79
CA GLU A 180 -9.54 -2.38 7.94
C GLU A 180 -10.26 -2.05 6.63
N VAL A 181 -9.51 -1.85 5.54
CA VAL A 181 -10.07 -1.47 4.24
C VAL A 181 -10.64 -2.68 3.51
N GLY A 182 -9.98 -3.83 3.59
CA GLY A 182 -10.34 -5.02 2.81
C GLY A 182 -11.37 -5.94 3.46
N ILE A 183 -11.40 -6.05 4.79
CA ILE A 183 -12.26 -7.02 5.50
C ILE A 183 -13.34 -6.30 6.32
N GLU A 184 -12.94 -5.35 7.17
CA GLU A 184 -13.86 -4.69 8.10
C GLU A 184 -14.67 -3.56 7.45
N GLY A 185 -14.27 -3.10 6.25
CA GLY A 185 -14.93 -1.99 5.56
C GLY A 185 -14.80 -0.65 6.29
N LYS A 186 -13.85 -0.53 7.23
CA LYS A 186 -13.53 0.72 7.93
C LYS A 186 -12.63 1.56 7.04
N LEU A 187 -13.26 2.40 6.23
CA LEU A 187 -12.58 3.24 5.27
C LEU A 187 -11.94 4.48 5.94
N GLY A 188 -10.73 4.83 5.52
CA GLY A 188 -10.00 6.02 5.98
C GLY A 188 -8.80 5.77 6.89
N GLY A 189 -8.41 4.52 7.10
CA GLY A 189 -7.15 4.17 7.76
C GLY A 189 -5.95 4.70 6.99
N GLN A 190 -4.91 5.13 7.72
CA GLN A 190 -3.62 5.55 7.14
C GLN A 190 -2.48 4.82 7.83
N ALA A 191 -1.59 4.25 7.03
CA ALA A 191 -0.36 3.65 7.47
C ALA A 191 0.62 4.74 7.90
N ARG A 192 1.21 4.59 9.09
CA ARG A 192 2.27 5.47 9.57
C ARG A 192 3.46 4.64 10.04
N VAL A 193 4.59 4.81 9.35
CA VAL A 193 5.86 4.17 9.72
C VAL A 193 6.84 5.25 10.18
N PRO A 194 7.05 5.42 11.50
CA PRO A 194 7.99 6.39 12.04
C PRO A 194 9.41 6.12 11.53
N GLY A 195 10.15 7.18 11.17
CA GLY A 195 11.52 7.05 10.69
C GLY A 195 11.68 6.52 9.26
N ALA A 196 10.57 6.19 8.57
CA ALA A 196 10.61 5.80 7.17
C ALA A 196 11.19 6.93 6.29
N SER A 197 12.21 6.59 5.51
CA SER A 197 12.87 7.49 4.57
C SER A 197 13.20 6.75 3.27
N GLY A 198 13.42 7.50 2.19
CA GLY A 198 13.63 6.93 0.85
C GLY A 198 12.47 6.01 0.45
N LEU A 199 12.82 4.80 -0.02
CA LEU A 199 11.86 3.81 -0.52
C LEU A 199 10.76 3.47 0.50
N TRP A 200 11.08 3.42 1.80
CA TRP A 200 10.08 3.09 2.84
C TRP A 200 8.98 4.13 2.94
N ARG A 201 9.35 5.41 2.81
CA ARG A 201 8.39 6.50 2.81
C ARG A 201 7.54 6.45 1.55
N ASP A 202 8.17 6.29 0.39
CA ASP A 202 7.47 6.25 -0.90
C ASP A 202 6.46 5.08 -0.95
N LEU A 203 6.82 3.90 -0.42
CA LEU A 203 5.88 2.77 -0.30
C LEU A 203 4.71 3.07 0.64
N THR A 204 4.98 3.69 1.79
CA THR A 204 3.93 4.09 2.75
C THR A 204 2.96 5.10 2.12
N ASP A 205 3.50 6.09 1.40
CA ASP A 205 2.71 7.12 0.73
C ASP A 205 1.86 6.53 -0.40
N ASN A 206 2.40 5.60 -1.18
CA ASN A 206 1.65 4.90 -2.23
C ASN A 206 0.50 4.05 -1.66
N VAL A 207 0.73 3.31 -0.57
CA VAL A 207 -0.33 2.53 0.11
C VAL A 207 -1.42 3.47 0.64
N ASN A 208 -1.03 4.60 1.24
CA ASN A 208 -1.96 5.61 1.73
C ASN A 208 -2.77 6.27 0.61
N ALA A 209 -2.13 6.59 -0.52
CA ALA A 209 -2.80 7.14 -1.68
C ALA A 209 -3.83 6.16 -2.24
N MET A 210 -3.47 4.88 -2.36
CA MET A 210 -4.39 3.81 -2.78
C MET A 210 -5.59 3.69 -1.82
N ALA A 211 -5.34 3.59 -0.51
CA ALA A 211 -6.39 3.48 0.50
C ALA A 211 -7.32 4.69 0.51
N THR A 212 -6.76 5.90 0.33
CA THR A 212 -7.53 7.16 0.25
C THR A 212 -8.41 7.19 -1.00
N ASN A 213 -7.87 6.83 -2.16
CA ASN A 213 -8.64 6.79 -3.41
C ASN A 213 -9.81 5.80 -3.31
N LEU A 214 -9.55 4.58 -2.84
CA LEU A 214 -10.59 3.56 -2.64
C LEU A 214 -11.64 4.02 -1.62
N THR A 215 -11.20 4.61 -0.50
CA THR A 215 -12.10 5.16 0.52
C THR A 215 -13.04 6.21 -0.04
N ASN A 216 -12.49 7.19 -0.78
CA ASN A 216 -13.27 8.27 -1.36
C ASN A 216 -14.26 7.73 -2.42
N GLN A 217 -13.82 6.79 -3.25
CA GLN A 217 -14.64 6.19 -4.29
C GLN A 217 -15.82 5.41 -3.70
N VAL A 218 -15.58 4.52 -2.75
CA VAL A 218 -16.63 3.70 -2.13
C VAL A 218 -17.59 4.56 -1.31
N ARG A 219 -17.09 5.54 -0.54
CA ARG A 219 -17.93 6.44 0.25
C ARG A 219 -18.85 7.28 -0.63
N SER A 220 -18.34 7.82 -1.74
CA SER A 220 -19.13 8.58 -2.71
C SER A 220 -20.29 7.76 -3.28
N ILE A 221 -20.04 6.48 -3.62
CA ILE A 221 -21.11 5.58 -4.09
C ILE A 221 -22.12 5.28 -2.99
N ALA A 222 -21.67 5.00 -1.78
CA ALA A 222 -22.57 4.72 -0.65
C ALA A 222 -23.49 5.90 -0.33
N ASP A 223 -22.98 7.13 -0.38
CA ASP A 223 -23.75 8.35 -0.14
C ASP A 223 -24.82 8.57 -1.21
N VAL A 224 -24.47 8.32 -2.48
CA VAL A 224 -25.43 8.43 -3.59
C VAL A 224 -26.47 7.32 -3.53
N ALA A 225 -26.06 6.07 -3.28
CA ALA A 225 -26.99 4.95 -3.12
C ALA A 225 -27.98 5.21 -1.97
N THR A 226 -27.51 5.74 -0.84
CA THR A 226 -28.36 6.13 0.28
C THR A 226 -29.36 7.22 -0.12
N ALA A 227 -28.94 8.24 -0.86
CA ALA A 227 -29.84 9.29 -1.35
C ALA A 227 -30.92 8.72 -2.29
N VAL A 228 -30.53 7.83 -3.20
CA VAL A 228 -31.44 7.14 -4.13
C VAL A 228 -32.49 6.32 -3.37
N THR A 229 -32.09 5.59 -2.32
CA THR A 229 -33.07 4.85 -1.49
C THR A 229 -34.04 5.75 -0.73
N LYS A 230 -33.67 7.01 -0.48
CA LYS A 230 -34.54 8.04 0.13
C LYS A 230 -35.38 8.78 -0.92
N GLY A 231 -35.32 8.39 -2.19
CA GLY A 231 -36.09 8.99 -3.30
C GLY A 231 -35.41 10.19 -3.96
N ASP A 232 -34.20 10.56 -3.56
CA ASP A 232 -33.45 11.63 -4.22
C ASP A 232 -32.66 11.08 -5.42
N LEU A 233 -33.29 11.15 -6.59
CA LEU A 233 -32.73 10.75 -7.88
C LEU A 233 -32.02 11.90 -8.62
N THR A 234 -31.72 13.00 -7.91
CA THR A 234 -30.99 14.14 -8.49
C THR A 234 -29.49 14.02 -8.31
N ARG A 235 -29.04 13.17 -7.39
CA ARG A 235 -27.61 12.93 -7.12
C ARG A 235 -27.00 11.99 -8.15
N SER A 236 -25.70 12.14 -8.37
CA SER A 236 -24.88 11.25 -9.19
C SER A 236 -23.52 11.05 -8.54
N VAL A 237 -22.87 9.94 -8.90
CA VAL A 237 -21.50 9.65 -8.45
C VAL A 237 -20.54 10.42 -9.34
N ALA A 238 -19.85 11.42 -8.77
CA ALA A 238 -18.96 12.34 -9.49
C ALA A 238 -17.46 12.04 -9.29
N VAL A 239 -17.09 11.03 -8.50
CA VAL A 239 -15.69 10.75 -8.17
C VAL A 239 -14.92 10.23 -9.39
N GLU A 240 -13.66 10.63 -9.52
CA GLU A 240 -12.76 10.03 -10.51
C GLU A 240 -12.43 8.59 -10.10
N ALA A 241 -12.72 7.66 -11.01
CA ALA A 241 -12.50 6.23 -10.83
C ALA A 241 -11.92 5.66 -12.13
N SER A 242 -11.11 4.62 -12.00
CA SER A 242 -10.50 3.89 -13.11
C SER A 242 -10.75 2.39 -12.97
N GLY A 243 -10.63 1.64 -14.06
CA GLY A 243 -10.84 0.19 -14.07
C GLY A 243 -12.26 -0.21 -13.64
N GLU A 244 -12.37 -1.25 -12.82
CA GLU A 244 -13.65 -1.79 -12.35
C GLU A 244 -14.49 -0.77 -11.55
N MET A 245 -13.82 0.15 -10.85
CA MET A 245 -14.49 1.18 -10.08
C MET A 245 -15.19 2.22 -10.98
N ALA A 246 -14.63 2.49 -12.17
CA ALA A 246 -15.25 3.34 -13.17
C ALA A 246 -16.53 2.69 -13.71
N SER A 247 -16.46 1.40 -14.06
CA SER A 247 -17.62 0.63 -14.51
C SER A 247 -18.72 0.61 -13.46
N LEU A 248 -18.37 0.44 -12.17
CA LEU A 248 -19.35 0.49 -11.09
C LEU A 248 -20.02 1.87 -10.98
N LYS A 249 -19.24 2.95 -11.04
CA LYS A 249 -19.75 4.34 -11.05
C LYS A 249 -20.74 4.55 -12.21
N ASP A 250 -20.39 4.12 -13.41
CA ASP A 250 -21.21 4.30 -14.61
C ASP A 250 -22.51 3.50 -14.51
N ASN A 251 -22.45 2.25 -14.06
CA ASN A 251 -23.64 1.41 -13.83
C ASN A 251 -24.59 2.00 -12.78
N ILE A 252 -24.06 2.54 -11.67
CA ILE A 252 -24.86 3.21 -10.65
C ILE A 252 -25.55 4.44 -11.26
N ASN A 253 -24.82 5.27 -12.00
CA ASN A 253 -25.38 6.46 -12.63
C ASN A 253 -26.46 6.12 -13.68
N GLU A 254 -26.25 5.06 -14.46
CA GLU A 254 -27.26 4.57 -15.41
C GLU A 254 -28.52 4.05 -14.68
N MET A 255 -28.35 3.30 -13.60
CA MET A 255 -29.46 2.87 -12.74
C MET A 255 -30.27 4.05 -12.22
N ILE A 256 -29.61 5.12 -11.72
CA ILE A 256 -30.28 6.33 -11.23
C ILE A 256 -31.10 6.99 -12.33
N ARG A 257 -30.53 7.10 -13.53
CA ARG A 257 -31.21 7.67 -14.69
C ARG A 257 -32.46 6.86 -15.05
N ASN A 258 -32.34 5.53 -15.12
CA ASN A 258 -33.45 4.63 -15.43
C ASN A 258 -34.55 4.71 -14.36
N LEU A 259 -34.19 4.71 -13.07
CA LEU A 259 -35.14 4.88 -11.98
C LEU A 259 -35.86 6.24 -12.05
N LYS A 260 -35.15 7.31 -12.38
CA LYS A 260 -35.73 8.65 -12.52
C LYS A 260 -36.76 8.70 -13.64
N GLU A 261 -36.42 8.15 -14.79
CA GLU A 261 -37.34 8.08 -15.94
C GLU A 261 -38.57 7.22 -15.62
N GLN A 262 -38.37 6.06 -15.01
CA GLN A 262 -39.45 5.17 -14.60
C GLN A 262 -40.37 5.81 -13.55
N THR A 263 -39.81 6.55 -12.60
CA THR A 263 -40.58 7.25 -11.56
C THR A 263 -41.46 8.33 -12.16
N LEU A 264 -40.93 9.12 -13.10
CA LEU A 264 -41.71 10.14 -13.82
C LEU A 264 -42.85 9.50 -14.62
N LYS A 265 -42.55 8.45 -15.38
CA LYS A 265 -43.54 7.72 -16.18
C LYS A 265 -44.63 7.08 -15.31
N ASN A 266 -44.26 6.47 -14.18
CA ASN A 266 -45.22 5.91 -13.25
C ASN A 266 -46.10 7.00 -12.62
N ALA A 267 -45.52 8.14 -12.24
CA ALA A 267 -46.30 9.27 -11.70
C ALA A 267 -47.31 9.82 -12.72
N GLU A 268 -46.93 9.95 -14.00
CA GLU A 268 -47.85 10.33 -15.08
C GLU A 268 -48.97 9.29 -15.26
N GLN A 269 -48.63 7.99 -15.25
CA GLN A 269 -49.62 6.92 -15.36
C GLN A 269 -50.57 6.86 -14.17
N ASP A 270 -50.06 7.02 -12.95
CA ASP A 270 -50.86 7.02 -11.74
C ASP A 270 -51.77 8.24 -11.69
N TRP A 271 -51.29 9.40 -12.14
CA TRP A 271 -52.12 10.59 -12.34
C TRP A 271 -53.25 10.32 -13.33
N LEU A 272 -52.95 9.75 -14.51
CA LEU A 272 -53.96 9.40 -15.53
C LEU A 272 -54.99 8.41 -14.99
N LYS A 273 -54.55 7.30 -14.37
CA LYS A 273 -55.42 6.27 -13.83
C LYS A 273 -56.29 6.78 -12.70
N THR A 274 -55.74 7.58 -11.80
CA THR A 274 -56.48 8.18 -10.68
C THR A 274 -57.58 9.10 -11.19
N ASN A 275 -57.26 9.96 -12.16
CA ASN A 275 -58.25 10.84 -12.77
C ASN A 275 -59.31 10.05 -13.54
N LEU A 276 -58.92 9.07 -14.35
CA LEU A 276 -59.87 8.22 -15.08
C LEU A 276 -60.83 7.50 -14.11
N ALA A 277 -60.31 6.90 -13.04
CA ALA A 277 -61.13 6.22 -12.02
C ALA A 277 -62.05 7.19 -11.26
N ARG A 278 -61.65 8.45 -11.09
CA ARG A 278 -62.51 9.51 -10.54
C ARG A 278 -63.65 9.83 -11.50
N PHE A 279 -63.35 10.09 -12.77
CA PHE A 279 -64.36 10.33 -13.80
C PHE A 279 -65.33 9.15 -13.92
N SER A 280 -64.84 7.91 -14.06
CA SER A 280 -65.71 6.74 -14.18
C SER A 280 -66.67 6.57 -12.99
N ARG A 281 -66.22 6.86 -11.76
CA ARG A 281 -67.10 6.82 -10.58
C ARG A 281 -68.17 7.92 -10.60
N MET A 282 -67.82 9.13 -11.02
CA MET A 282 -68.78 10.24 -11.11
C MET A 282 -69.84 10.02 -12.18
N LEU A 283 -69.49 9.33 -13.25
CA LEU A 283 -70.40 9.03 -14.35
C LEU A 283 -71.31 7.82 -14.04
N GLN A 284 -70.98 7.03 -13.01
CA GLN A 284 -71.68 5.79 -12.71
C GLN A 284 -72.98 6.07 -11.94
N GLY A 285 -74.13 5.76 -12.57
CA GLY A 285 -75.45 5.90 -11.97
C GLY A 285 -76.23 7.13 -12.44
N GLU A 286 -75.57 8.07 -13.10
CA GLU A 286 -76.20 9.23 -13.72
C GLU A 286 -76.89 8.85 -15.04
N ARG A 287 -78.17 9.22 -15.18
CA ARG A 287 -78.99 8.91 -16.36
C ARG A 287 -79.29 10.11 -17.25
N ASP A 288 -79.06 11.33 -16.74
CA ASP A 288 -79.27 12.56 -17.48
C ASP A 288 -77.94 13.06 -18.09
N LEU A 289 -77.88 13.07 -19.43
CA LEU A 289 -76.72 13.53 -20.20
C LEU A 289 -76.33 14.98 -19.86
N THR A 290 -77.28 15.82 -19.45
CA THR A 290 -77.01 17.22 -19.09
C THR A 290 -76.26 17.30 -17.77
N THR A 291 -76.74 16.58 -16.75
CA THR A 291 -76.10 16.49 -15.43
C THR A 291 -74.68 15.90 -15.56
N VAL A 292 -74.56 14.80 -16.30
CA VAL A 292 -73.28 14.15 -16.65
C VAL A 292 -72.30 15.13 -17.29
N SER A 293 -72.74 15.88 -18.30
CA SER A 293 -71.89 16.82 -19.04
C SER A 293 -71.40 17.98 -18.17
N ASN A 294 -72.25 18.48 -17.27
CA ASN A 294 -71.86 19.52 -16.32
C ASN A 294 -70.87 19.01 -15.27
N LEU A 295 -71.07 17.79 -14.77
CA LEU A 295 -70.13 17.12 -13.85
C LEU A 295 -68.74 16.95 -14.50
N ILE A 296 -68.69 16.44 -15.74
CA ILE A 296 -67.43 16.32 -16.49
C ILE A 296 -66.75 17.68 -16.59
N MET A 297 -67.48 18.71 -17.02
CA MET A 297 -66.90 20.04 -17.21
C MET A 297 -66.41 20.66 -15.90
N SER A 298 -67.11 20.45 -14.79
CA SER A 298 -66.73 20.97 -13.48
C SER A 298 -65.44 20.38 -12.92
N GLU A 299 -65.05 19.17 -13.35
CA GLU A 299 -63.82 18.51 -12.92
C GLU A 299 -62.70 18.59 -13.96
N LEU A 300 -63.03 18.39 -15.24
CA LEU A 300 -62.05 18.40 -16.32
C LEU A 300 -61.45 19.78 -16.52
N ALA A 301 -62.27 20.85 -16.46
CA ALA A 301 -61.76 22.20 -16.68
C ALA A 301 -60.71 22.62 -15.62
N PRO A 302 -60.94 22.47 -14.30
CA PRO A 302 -59.89 22.69 -13.32
C PRO A 302 -58.66 21.80 -13.50
N LEU A 303 -58.85 20.52 -13.85
CA LEU A 303 -57.74 19.56 -14.01
C LEU A 303 -56.77 19.94 -15.13
N VAL A 304 -57.27 20.51 -16.23
CA VAL A 304 -56.43 21.01 -17.34
C VAL A 304 -56.12 22.49 -17.23
N ASN A 305 -56.46 23.12 -16.09
CA ASN A 305 -56.35 24.56 -15.85
C ASN A 305 -57.04 25.42 -16.93
N ALA A 306 -58.17 24.93 -17.47
CA ALA A 306 -59.01 25.68 -18.38
C ALA A 306 -59.84 26.71 -17.61
N GLN A 307 -59.76 27.95 -18.06
CA GLN A 307 -60.52 29.08 -17.50
C GLN A 307 -61.91 29.21 -18.14
N TYR A 308 -62.10 28.60 -19.31
CA TYR A 308 -63.34 28.61 -20.07
C TYR A 308 -63.45 27.30 -20.85
N GLY A 309 -64.64 26.71 -20.90
CA GLY A 309 -64.88 25.48 -21.65
C GLY A 309 -66.34 25.29 -22.02
N VAL A 310 -66.59 24.64 -23.14
CA VAL A 310 -67.92 24.29 -23.63
C VAL A 310 -67.93 22.84 -24.06
N PHE A 311 -69.02 22.13 -23.76
CA PHE A 311 -69.15 20.71 -24.01
C PHE A 311 -70.39 20.46 -24.86
N TYR A 312 -70.19 19.90 -26.05
CA TYR A 312 -71.26 19.54 -26.97
C TYR A 312 -71.39 18.02 -27.05
N VAL A 313 -72.64 17.54 -27.11
CA VAL A 313 -72.95 16.12 -27.25
C VAL A 313 -73.53 15.89 -28.64
N ALA A 314 -73.02 14.87 -29.34
CA ALA A 314 -73.53 14.48 -30.64
C ALA A 314 -74.91 13.81 -30.50
N LYS A 315 -75.92 14.39 -31.14
CA LYS A 315 -77.26 13.85 -31.25
C LYS A 315 -77.56 13.54 -32.71
N ARG A 316 -78.16 12.38 -32.95
CA ARG A 316 -78.48 11.92 -34.31
C ARG A 316 -79.97 12.14 -34.56
N GLU A 317 -80.29 12.97 -35.55
CA GLU A 317 -81.66 13.25 -35.97
C GLU A 317 -81.80 12.82 -37.43
N GLU A 318 -82.72 11.89 -37.70
CA GLU A 318 -83.19 11.29 -38.99
C GLU A 318 -82.16 11.03 -40.13
N ASN A 319 -81.25 11.95 -40.45
CA ASN A 319 -80.09 11.72 -41.35
C ASN A 319 -78.85 12.60 -41.09
N GLU A 320 -78.87 13.47 -40.07
CA GLU A 320 -77.78 14.39 -39.75
C GLU A 320 -77.31 14.22 -38.29
N THR A 321 -76.04 14.51 -38.03
CA THR A 321 -75.48 14.53 -36.68
C THR A 321 -75.22 15.97 -36.30
N VAL A 322 -75.91 16.43 -35.27
CA VAL A 322 -75.79 17.79 -34.75
C VAL A 322 -75.15 17.72 -33.37
N LEU A 323 -74.24 18.64 -33.10
CA LEU A 323 -73.59 18.80 -31.80
C LEU A 323 -74.42 19.79 -30.99
N GLU A 324 -75.09 19.35 -29.93
CA GLU A 324 -75.89 20.22 -29.05
C GLU A 324 -75.11 20.59 -27.79
N LEU A 325 -75.18 21.86 -27.38
CA LEU A 325 -74.50 22.36 -26.18
C LEU A 325 -75.09 21.71 -24.93
N ALA A 326 -74.31 20.83 -24.30
CA ALA A 326 -74.73 20.12 -23.09
C ALA A 326 -74.27 20.81 -21.80
N ALA A 327 -73.06 21.36 -21.77
CA ALA A 327 -72.51 22.03 -20.60
C ALA A 327 -71.53 23.15 -20.94
N SER A 328 -71.28 24.03 -19.98
CA SER A 328 -70.30 25.12 -20.10
C SER A 328 -69.63 25.39 -18.75
N TYR A 329 -68.37 25.80 -18.78
CA TYR A 329 -67.56 26.17 -17.62
C TYR A 329 -67.00 27.58 -17.83
N GLY A 330 -67.19 28.49 -16.86
CA GLY A 330 -66.68 29.87 -16.93
C GLY A 330 -67.36 30.80 -17.95
N ALA A 331 -68.48 30.39 -18.56
CA ALA A 331 -69.25 31.23 -19.48
C ALA A 331 -70.23 32.13 -18.71
N GLU A 332 -70.10 33.47 -18.85
CA GLU A 332 -70.95 34.44 -18.12
C GLU A 332 -72.42 34.38 -18.55
N LYS A 333 -72.69 34.12 -19.83
CA LYS A 333 -74.04 34.03 -20.37
C LYS A 333 -74.18 32.85 -21.30
N ARG A 334 -74.86 31.81 -20.84
CA ARG A 334 -75.16 30.61 -21.64
C ARG A 334 -75.91 30.92 -22.93
N GLY A 335 -76.66 32.03 -22.99
CA GLY A 335 -77.40 32.46 -24.19
C GLY A 335 -76.56 33.11 -25.30
N GLU A 336 -75.31 33.51 -25.02
CA GLU A 336 -74.38 34.02 -26.04
C GLU A 336 -73.56 32.88 -26.69
N LEU A 337 -73.64 31.66 -26.13
CA LEU A 337 -73.06 30.46 -26.71
C LEU A 337 -73.93 29.97 -27.86
N LYS A 338 -73.30 29.54 -28.95
CA LYS A 338 -74.02 28.90 -30.05
C LYS A 338 -74.63 27.57 -29.55
N PRO A 339 -75.96 27.36 -29.70
CA PRO A 339 -76.63 26.22 -29.10
C PRO A 339 -76.30 24.90 -29.79
N SER A 340 -75.96 24.94 -31.08
CA SER A 340 -75.58 23.75 -31.84
C SER A 340 -74.62 24.03 -33.00
N PHE A 341 -73.91 22.99 -33.42
CA PHE A 341 -73.05 22.98 -34.61
C PHE A 341 -73.33 21.75 -35.47
N ASN A 342 -73.29 21.91 -36.78
CA ASN A 342 -73.24 20.77 -37.71
C ASN A 342 -71.83 20.17 -37.76
N LEU A 343 -71.73 18.88 -38.10
CA LEU A 343 -70.42 18.29 -38.39
C LEU A 343 -69.73 19.06 -39.52
N ARG A 344 -68.41 19.28 -39.39
CA ARG A 344 -67.57 20.10 -40.27
C ARG A 344 -67.91 21.60 -40.30
N GLU A 345 -68.78 22.08 -39.42
CA GLU A 345 -69.07 23.50 -39.28
C GLU A 345 -68.03 24.19 -38.37
N GLY A 346 -67.23 25.08 -38.94
CA GLY A 346 -66.18 25.80 -38.20
C GLY A 346 -65.15 24.86 -37.56
N LEU A 347 -64.34 25.39 -36.64
CA LEU A 347 -63.30 24.60 -36.00
C LEU A 347 -63.88 23.53 -35.05
N VAL A 348 -64.96 23.84 -34.34
CA VAL A 348 -65.62 22.91 -33.40
C VAL A 348 -66.25 21.72 -34.14
N GLY A 349 -67.03 21.99 -35.20
CA GLY A 349 -67.63 20.93 -36.02
C GLY A 349 -66.59 20.13 -36.80
N GLN A 350 -65.49 20.75 -37.24
CA GLN A 350 -64.38 20.07 -37.90
C GLN A 350 -63.59 19.17 -36.94
N ALA A 351 -63.30 19.63 -35.72
CA ALA A 351 -62.63 18.84 -34.69
C ALA A 351 -63.45 17.59 -34.33
N ALA A 352 -64.77 17.75 -34.19
CA ALA A 352 -65.69 16.64 -33.93
C ALA A 352 -65.75 15.64 -35.10
N ALA A 353 -65.78 16.12 -36.35
CA ALA A 353 -65.80 15.26 -37.54
C ALA A 353 -64.49 14.46 -37.72
N ASP A 354 -63.35 15.11 -37.47
CA ASP A 354 -62.03 14.50 -37.59
C ASP A 354 -61.65 13.65 -36.37
N LYS A 355 -62.41 13.77 -35.26
CA LYS A 355 -62.14 13.13 -33.96
C LYS A 355 -60.71 13.43 -33.45
N ARG A 356 -60.24 14.65 -33.69
CA ARG A 356 -58.91 15.12 -33.26
C ARG A 356 -59.01 16.52 -32.65
N PRO A 357 -58.20 16.83 -31.63
CA PRO A 357 -58.15 18.19 -31.09
C PRO A 357 -57.59 19.17 -32.13
N ILE A 358 -58.09 20.42 -32.11
CA ILE A 358 -57.60 21.50 -32.97
C ILE A 358 -57.13 22.64 -32.07
N LEU A 359 -55.81 22.70 -31.84
CA LEU A 359 -55.21 23.75 -31.02
C LEU A 359 -54.96 25.01 -31.85
N LEU A 360 -55.62 26.09 -31.46
CA LEU A 360 -55.38 27.44 -31.97
C LEU A 360 -54.52 28.22 -30.97
N LYS A 361 -53.27 28.50 -31.36
CA LYS A 361 -52.32 29.29 -30.56
C LYS A 361 -52.48 30.77 -30.88
N ASN A 362 -52.39 31.63 -29.86
CA ASN A 362 -52.56 33.08 -29.98
C ASN A 362 -53.92 33.47 -30.59
N ALA A 363 -54.99 33.08 -29.91
CA ALA A 363 -56.34 33.40 -30.36
C ALA A 363 -56.56 34.92 -30.42
N PRO A 364 -57.22 35.44 -31.47
CA PRO A 364 -57.55 36.85 -31.57
C PRO A 364 -58.37 37.31 -30.34
N GLY A 365 -58.12 38.55 -29.88
CA GLY A 365 -58.68 39.07 -28.63
C GLY A 365 -60.22 39.11 -28.56
N ASP A 366 -60.89 39.12 -29.71
CA ASP A 366 -62.35 39.21 -29.82
C ASP A 366 -63.05 37.87 -30.04
N PHE A 367 -62.32 36.75 -30.05
CA PHE A 367 -62.86 35.45 -30.47
C PHE A 367 -63.69 34.75 -29.39
N ILE A 368 -63.26 34.83 -28.13
CA ILE A 368 -63.95 34.31 -26.93
C ILE A 368 -63.63 35.24 -25.76
N ARG A 369 -64.61 35.53 -24.90
CA ARG A 369 -64.41 36.34 -23.69
C ARG A 369 -64.48 35.46 -22.45
N ILE A 370 -63.41 35.46 -21.65
CA ILE A 370 -63.37 34.82 -20.34
C ILE A 370 -63.77 35.86 -19.32
N GLY A 371 -64.89 35.65 -18.65
CA GLY A 371 -65.43 36.56 -17.66
C GLY A 371 -65.13 36.11 -16.23
N ALA A 372 -64.54 37.00 -15.43
CA ALA A 372 -64.24 36.75 -14.02
C ALA A 372 -65.27 37.40 -13.08
N GLY A 373 -66.40 37.92 -13.61
CA GLY A 373 -67.39 38.70 -12.86
C GLY A 373 -66.93 40.12 -12.45
N LEU A 374 -65.62 40.36 -12.39
CA LEU A 374 -64.99 41.67 -12.11
C LEU A 374 -64.22 42.25 -13.31
N GLY A 375 -64.13 41.51 -14.42
CA GLY A 375 -63.43 41.92 -15.64
C GLY A 375 -63.41 40.79 -16.68
N HIS A 376 -62.92 41.12 -17.88
CA HIS A 376 -62.84 40.19 -19.03
C HIS A 376 -61.42 40.05 -19.53
N SER A 377 -61.06 38.84 -19.98
CA SER A 377 -59.77 38.56 -20.62
C SER A 377 -59.95 37.75 -21.89
N ALA A 378 -59.02 37.92 -22.84
CA ALA A 378 -58.94 37.10 -24.04
C ALA A 378 -58.14 35.81 -23.76
N PRO A 379 -58.54 34.65 -24.32
CA PRO A 379 -57.79 33.42 -24.17
C PRO A 379 -56.45 33.50 -24.92
N ALA A 380 -55.38 33.04 -24.28
CA ALA A 380 -54.09 32.90 -24.96
C ALA A 380 -54.11 31.75 -25.98
N ASN A 381 -54.80 30.65 -25.66
CA ASN A 381 -54.93 29.47 -26.52
C ASN A 381 -56.35 28.92 -26.44
N VAL A 382 -56.84 28.34 -27.54
CA VAL A 382 -58.13 27.62 -27.61
C VAL A 382 -57.85 26.22 -28.15
N ASN A 383 -58.36 25.19 -27.48
CA ASN A 383 -58.10 23.77 -27.80
C ASN A 383 -59.38 23.02 -28.12
#